data_AF-A0A140NIV6-F1
#
_entry.id   AF-A0A140NIV6-F1
#
_cell.length_a   1.000
_cell.length_b   1.000
_cell.length_c   1.000
_cell.angle_alpha   90.00
_cell.angle_beta   90.00
_cell.angle_gamma   90.00
#
_symmetry.space_group_name_H-M   'P 1'
#
loop_
_entity.id
_entity.type
_entity.pdbx_description
1 polymer ?
#
loop_
_entity_poly.entity_id
_entity_poly.type
_entity_poly.pdbx_seq_one_letter_code
_entity_poly.pdbx_strand_id
1 'polypeptide(L)' 'MSDLAIYSPSTDSKYSNLHKTASCAQRYTRELKLEMQPLLNKLFTTYPKEAGRFIGLLNEIDLMTSATLAGIEHTMKTD' A
#
# COMPACT_ATOMS: atom_id res chain seq x y z
N MET A 1 -44.06 8.98 10.45
CA MET A 1 -43.13 7.84 10.54
C MET A 1 -42.13 8.01 9.41
N SER A 2 -40.92 8.41 9.74
CA SER A 2 -39.81 8.60 8.79
C SER A 2 -39.17 7.24 8.53
N ASP A 3 -39.25 6.76 7.29
CA ASP A 3 -38.53 5.58 6.84
C ASP A 3 -37.03 5.81 7.02
N LEU A 4 -36.45 5.06 7.96
CA LEU A 4 -35.02 4.94 8.14
C LEU A 4 -34.50 4.12 6.94
N ALA A 5 -34.16 4.80 5.85
CA ALA A 5 -33.48 4.18 4.73
C ALA A 5 -32.19 3.54 5.26
N ILE A 6 -32.18 2.22 5.38
CA ILE A 6 -30.98 1.45 5.65
C ILE A 6 -30.06 1.68 4.46
N TYR A 7 -29.07 2.55 4.62
CA TYR A 7 -27.96 2.70 3.69
C TYR A 7 -27.20 1.37 3.69
N SER A 8 -27.59 0.44 2.82
CA SER A 8 -26.68 -0.62 2.40
C SER A 8 -25.70 0.03 1.46
N PRO A 9 -24.42 0.20 1.84
CA PRO A 9 -23.41 0.60 0.86
C PRO A 9 -23.47 -0.43 -0.26
N SER A 10 -23.68 0.04 -1.50
CA SER A 10 -23.58 -0.82 -2.68
C SER A 10 -22.24 -1.56 -2.64
N THR A 11 -22.19 -2.79 -3.17
CA THR A 11 -20.95 -3.55 -3.31
C THR A 11 -19.84 -2.72 -4.00
N ASP A 12 -20.22 -1.83 -4.92
CA ASP A 12 -19.36 -0.80 -5.52
C ASP A 12 -18.67 0.13 -4.49
N SER A 13 -19.40 0.56 -3.46
CA SER A 13 -18.87 1.41 -2.38
C SER A 13 -17.85 0.65 -1.52
N LYS A 14 -18.09 -0.64 -1.24
CA LYS A 14 -17.21 -1.47 -0.42
C LYS A 14 -15.85 -1.68 -1.09
N TYR A 15 -15.83 -2.07 -2.37
CA TYR A 15 -14.57 -2.28 -3.08
C TYR A 15 -13.86 -0.98 -3.47
N SER A 16 -14.61 0.11 -3.72
CA SER A 16 -14.03 1.42 -3.99
C SER A 16 -13.15 1.92 -2.84
N ASN A 17 -13.61 1.78 -1.59
CA ASN A 17 -12.84 2.21 -0.42
C ASN A 17 -11.61 1.33 -0.19
N LEU A 18 -11.73 0.00 -0.33
CA LEU A 18 -10.60 -0.92 -0.22
C LEU A 18 -9.53 -0.63 -1.27
N HIS A 19 -9.94 -0.47 -2.52
CA HIS A 19 -9.05 -0.13 -3.63
C HIS A 19 -8.33 1.19 -3.36
N LYS A 20 -9.05 2.27 -3.00
CA LYS A 20 -8.43 3.56 -2.68
C LYS A 20 -7.40 3.46 -1.57
N THR A 21 -7.72 2.74 -0.50
CA THR A 21 -6.79 2.53 0.63
C THR A 21 -5.53 1.77 0.17
N ALA A 22 -5.70 0.68 -0.59
CA ALA A 22 -4.57 -0.11 -1.06
C ALA A 22 -3.68 0.66 -2.06
N SER A 23 -4.29 1.40 -3.00
CA SER A 23 -3.55 2.28 -3.91
C SER A 23 -2.80 3.37 -3.15
N CYS A 24 -3.41 3.95 -2.12
CA CYS A 24 -2.77 4.97 -1.29
C CYS A 24 -1.56 4.39 -0.54
N ALA A 25 -1.71 3.22 0.08
CA ALA A 25 -0.64 2.52 0.78
C ALA A 25 0.55 2.22 -0.15
N GLN A 26 0.30 1.64 -1.33
CA GLN A 26 1.34 1.37 -2.31
C GLN A 26 2.07 2.64 -2.76
N ARG A 27 1.32 3.70 -3.08
CA ARG A 27 1.90 4.99 -3.48
C ARG A 27 2.79 5.55 -2.37
N TYR A 28 2.30 5.59 -1.14
CA TYR A 28 3.05 6.13 -0.01
C TYR A 28 4.31 5.32 0.29
N THR A 29 4.28 3.99 0.17
CA THR A 29 5.48 3.15 0.29
C THR A 29 6.55 3.51 -0.74
N ARG A 30 6.16 3.77 -1.99
CA ARG A 30 7.09 4.17 -3.05
C ARG A 30 7.67 5.56 -2.83
N GLU A 31 6.84 6.50 -2.38
CA GLU A 31 7.28 7.85 -1.98
C GLU A 31 8.29 7.77 -0.82
N LEU A 32 7.98 6.99 0.22
CA LEU A 32 8.88 6.75 1.35
C LEU A 32 10.22 6.15 0.92
N LYS A 33 10.20 5.18 0.00
CA LYS A 33 11.43 4.57 -0.53
C LYS A 33 12.32 5.59 -1.24
N LEU A 34 11.72 6.51 -2.01
CA LEU A 34 12.46 7.61 -2.65
C LEU A 34 13.03 8.58 -1.61
N GLU A 35 12.24 8.95 -0.61
CA GLU A 35 12.65 9.87 0.46
C GLU A 35 13.79 9.27 1.32
N MET A 36 13.78 7.96 1.54
CA MET A 36 14.81 7.27 2.33
C MET A 36 16.11 7.05 1.55
N GLN A 37 16.10 7.11 0.21
CA GLN A 37 17.27 6.78 -0.61
C GLN A 37 18.55 7.57 -0.24
N PRO A 38 18.52 8.90 -0.01
CA PRO A 38 19.71 9.65 0.38
C PRO A 38 20.27 9.23 1.73
N LEU A 39 19.41 8.88 2.70
CA LEU A 39 19.81 8.39 4.01
C LEU A 39 20.43 6.99 3.91
N LEU A 40 19.84 6.11 3.11
CA LEU A 40 20.37 4.77 2.87
C LEU A 40 21.72 4.81 2.16
N ASN A 41 21.89 5.70 1.18
CA ASN A 41 23.18 5.89 0.49
C ASN A 41 24.27 6.33 1.47
N LYS A 42 23.97 7.26 2.39
CA LYS A 42 24.90 7.67 3.46
C LYS A 42 25.17 6.53 4.43
N LEU A 43 24.15 5.76 4.80
CA LEU A 43 24.32 4.63 5.70
C LEU A 43 25.20 3.54 5.07
N PHE A 44 25.10 3.33 3.75
CA PHE A 44 25.86 2.31 3.03
C PHE A 44 27.38 2.51 3.12
N THR A 45 27.87 3.75 3.32
CA THR A 45 29.32 4.01 3.42
C THR A 45 29.92 3.52 4.73
N THR A 46 29.13 3.50 5.81
CA THR A 46 29.62 3.21 7.17
C THR A 46 29.05 1.90 7.74
N TYR A 47 27.81 1.58 7.35
CA TYR A 47 27.02 0.46 7.85
C TYR A 47 26.31 -0.26 6.68
N PRO A 48 27.05 -0.88 5.74
CA PRO A 48 26.49 -1.45 4.52
C PRO A 48 25.51 -2.60 4.78
N LYS A 49 25.70 -3.39 5.85
CA LYS A 49 24.80 -4.49 6.21
C LYS A 49 23.43 -3.96 6.66
N GLU A 50 23.42 -2.94 7.49
CA GLU A 50 22.23 -2.28 8.00
C GLU A 50 21.48 -1.57 6.87
N ALA A 51 22.20 -0.86 6.00
CA ALA A 51 21.63 -0.25 4.81
C ALA A 51 20.97 -1.28 3.89
N GLY A 52 21.64 -2.42 3.63
CA GLY A 52 21.06 -3.53 2.87
C GLY A 52 19.80 -4.10 3.51
N ARG A 53 19.78 -4.27 4.84
CA ARG A 53 18.59 -4.73 5.58
C ARG A 53 17.41 -3.77 5.43
N PHE A 54 17.63 -2.46 5.56
CA PHE A 54 16.56 -1.47 5.40
C PHE A 54 16.04 -1.39 3.96
N ILE A 55 16.92 -1.50 2.96
CA ILE A 55 16.51 -1.63 1.55
C ILE A 55 15.62 -2.86 1.37
N GLY A 56 16.00 -4.00 1.96
CA GLY A 56 15.21 -5.23 1.94
C GLY A 56 13.80 -5.03 2.52
N LEU A 57 13.70 -4.43 3.72
CA LEU A 57 12.42 -4.16 4.36
C LEU A 57 11.53 -3.23 3.53
N LEU A 58 12.09 -2.18 2.92
CA LEU A 58 11.32 -1.28 2.05
C LEU A 58 10.80 -1.99 0.80
N ASN A 59 11.61 -2.88 0.21
CA ASN A 59 11.18 -3.70 -0.92
C ASN A 59 10.07 -4.68 -0.54
N GLU A 60 10.14 -5.27 0.65
CA GLU A 60 9.11 -6.18 1.16
C GLU A 60 7.78 -5.46 1.38
N ILE A 61 7.80 -4.23 1.92
CA ILE A 61 6.58 -3.42 2.08
C ILE A 61 5.98 -3.03 0.73
N ASP A 62 6.82 -2.65 -0.26
CA ASP A 62 6.34 -2.32 -1.62
C ASP A 62 5.73 -3.55 -2.31
N LEU A 63 6.34 -4.72 -2.12
CA LEU A 63 5.78 -5.99 -2.59
C LEU A 63 4.43 -6.29 -1.95
N MET A 64 4.33 -6.20 -0.62
CA MET A 64 3.11 -6.52 0.12
C MET A 64 1.95 -5.57 -0.22
N THR A 65 2.22 -4.27 -0.33
CA THR A 65 1.20 -3.30 -0.74
C THR A 65 0.77 -3.50 -2.20
N SER A 66 1.70 -3.86 -3.08
CA SER A 66 1.38 -4.21 -4.48
C SER A 66 0.53 -5.47 -4.60
N ALA A 67 0.89 -6.53 -3.87
CA ALA A 67 0.12 -7.77 -3.83
C ALA A 67 -1.29 -7.54 -3.25
N THR A 68 -1.40 -6.69 -2.23
CA THR A 68 -2.69 -6.32 -1.62
C THR A 68 -3.59 -5.60 -2.62
N LEU A 69 -3.06 -4.60 -3.34
CA LEU A 69 -3.82 -3.89 -4.37
C LEU A 69 -4.27 -4.85 -5.49
N ALA A 70 -3.36 -5.69 -5.98
CA ALA A 70 -3.67 -6.67 -7.01
C ALA A 70 -4.76 -7.67 -6.58
N GLY A 71 -4.74 -8.10 -5.31
CA GLY A 71 -5.77 -8.96 -4.73
C GLY A 71 -7.15 -8.29 -4.72
N ILE A 72 -7.23 -7.01 -4.34
CA ILE A 72 -8.49 -6.25 -4.36
C ILE A 72 -8.99 -6.06 -5.79
N GLU A 73 -8.11 -5.68 -6.72
CA GLU A 73 -8.46 -5.53 -8.14
C GLU A 73 -8.93 -6.84 -8.77
N HIS A 74 -8.39 -7.98 -8.35
CA HIS A 74 -8.86 -9.28 -8.77
C HIS A 74 -10.27 -9.55 -8.25
N THR A 75 -10.51 -9.39 -6.95
CA THR A 75 -11.85 -9.59 -6.35
C THR A 75 -12.91 -8.70 -7.02
N MET A 76 -12.57 -7.44 -7.33
CA MET A 76 -13.46 -6.52 -8.05
C MET A 76 -13.87 -7.00 -9.46
N LYS A 77 -13.06 -7.83 -10.11
CA LYS A 77 -13.34 -8.35 -11.46
C LYS A 77 -14.10 -9.68 -11.44
N THR A 78 -14.05 -10.40 -10.32
CA THR A 78 -14.61 -11.75 -10.20
C THR A 78 -15.92 -11.82 -9.42
N ASP A 79 -16.27 -10.75 -8.69
CA ASP A 79 -17.57 -10.57 -8.05
C ASP A 79 -18.60 -9.92 -9.00
#